data_AF-A0AAJ1KM44-F1
#
_entry.id   AF-A0AAJ1KM44-F1
#
_cell.length_a   1.000
_cell.length_b   1.000
_cell.length_c   1.000
_cell.angle_alpha   90.00
_cell.angle_beta   90.00
_cell.angle_gamma   90.00
#
_symmetry.space_group_name_H-M   'P 1'
#
loop_
_entity.id
_entity.type
_entity.pdbx_description
1 polymer ?
#
loop_
_entity_poly.entity_id
_entity_poly.type
_entity_poly.pdbx_seq_one_letter_code
_entity_poly.pdbx_strand_id
1 'polypeptide(L)' 'MPAQSIWTLLSWGPEGWLDDIAYGALITIALALATLPIGLTIGFFIALAKQSEEPSLRLAANIYTTVFRGLPEL' A
#
# COMPACT_ATOMS: atom_id res chain seq x y z
N MET A 1 -3.35 -40.30 -3.74
CA MET A 1 -4.23 -39.21 -3.28
C MET A 1 -5.08 -38.81 -4.48
N PRO A 2 -6.42 -38.77 -4.39
CA PRO A 2 -7.24 -38.33 -5.52
C PRO A 2 -6.82 -36.91 -5.89
N ALA A 3 -6.61 -36.64 -7.19
CA ALA A 3 -6.30 -35.30 -7.66
C ALA A 3 -7.51 -34.41 -7.36
N GLN A 4 -7.38 -33.51 -6.38
CA GLN A 4 -8.42 -32.52 -6.09
C GLN A 4 -8.62 -31.66 -7.33
N SER A 5 -9.88 -31.51 -7.74
CA SER A 5 -10.20 -30.68 -8.89
C SER A 5 -9.97 -29.21 -8.54
N ILE A 6 -9.50 -28.41 -9.50
CA ILE A 6 -9.28 -26.95 -9.32
C ILE A 6 -10.56 -26.27 -8.79
N TRP A 7 -11.72 -26.76 -9.21
CA TRP A 7 -13.03 -26.29 -8.74
C TRP A 7 -13.26 -26.51 -7.24
N THR A 8 -12.71 -27.57 -6.67
CA THR A 8 -12.77 -27.83 -5.22
C THR A 8 -11.87 -26.86 -4.47
N LEU A 9 -10.65 -26.62 -4.97
CA LEU A 9 -9.72 -25.65 -4.38
C LEU A 9 -10.28 -24.22 -4.41
N LEU A 10 -11.02 -23.87 -5.47
CA LEU A 10 -11.69 -22.56 -5.61
C LEU A 10 -13.09 -22.52 -4.98
N SER A 11 -13.55 -23.59 -4.34
CA SER A 11 -14.84 -23.59 -3.66
C SER A 11 -14.78 -22.84 -2.33
N TRP A 12 -15.95 -22.51 -1.79
CA TRP A 12 -16.09 -21.91 -0.46
C TRP A 12 -16.27 -23.02 0.58
N GLY A 13 -15.59 -22.93 1.72
CA GLY A 13 -15.73 -23.89 2.82
C GLY A 13 -14.43 -24.63 3.16
N PRO A 14 -14.47 -25.60 4.09
CA PRO A 14 -13.29 -26.20 4.72
C PRO A 14 -12.31 -26.88 3.76
N GLU A 15 -12.81 -27.34 2.60
CA GLU A 15 -12.02 -28.01 1.57
C GLU A 15 -11.51 -27.07 0.46
N GLY A 16 -11.90 -25.78 0.46
CA GLY A 16 -11.54 -24.77 -0.53
C GLY A 16 -10.81 -23.56 0.08
N TRP A 17 -10.24 -22.70 -0.76
CA TRP A 17 -9.35 -21.59 -0.36
C TRP A 17 -9.94 -20.21 -0.72
N LEU A 18 -11.13 -20.18 -1.31
CA LEU A 18 -11.69 -18.95 -1.86
C LEU A 18 -12.02 -17.91 -0.78
N ASP A 19 -12.45 -18.38 0.39
CA ASP A 19 -12.72 -17.56 1.57
C ASP A 19 -11.44 -16.95 2.15
N ASP A 20 -10.37 -17.75 2.26
CA ASP A 20 -9.06 -17.26 2.72
C ASP A 20 -8.49 -16.21 1.76
N ILE A 21 -8.58 -16.43 0.45
CA ILE A 21 -8.13 -15.47 -0.57
C ILE A 21 -8.97 -14.19 -0.51
N ALA A 22 -10.29 -14.32 -0.41
CA ALA A 22 -11.19 -13.16 -0.29
C ALA A 22 -10.89 -12.36 0.97
N TYR A 23 -10.64 -13.04 2.10
CA TYR A 23 -10.25 -12.40 3.35
C TYR A 23 -8.90 -11.69 3.24
N GLY A 24 -7.89 -12.34 2.65
CA GLY A 24 -6.59 -11.73 2.38
C GLY A 24 -6.72 -10.45 1.54
N ALA A 25 -7.50 -10.50 0.46
CA ALA A 25 -7.79 -9.34 -0.37
C ALA A 25 -8.49 -8.22 0.41
N LEU A 26 -9.47 -8.56 1.26
CA LEU A 26 -10.14 -7.59 2.12
C LEU A 26 -9.17 -6.91 3.09
N ILE A 27 -8.24 -7.66 3.70
CA ILE A 27 -7.22 -7.09 4.59
C ILE A 27 -6.30 -6.14 3.82
N THR A 28 -5.84 -6.51 2.62
CA THR A 28 -5.01 -5.62 1.79
C THR A 28 -5.74 -4.33 1.44
N ILE A 29 -7.02 -4.41 1.05
CA ILE A 29 -7.83 -3.23 0.74
C ILE A 29 -8.04 -2.37 1.99
N ALA A 30 -8.38 -2.99 3.12
CA ALA A 30 -8.58 -2.27 4.37
C ALA A 30 -7.30 -1.55 4.81
N LEU A 31 -6.15 -2.22 4.72
CA LEU A 31 -4.85 -1.64 5.03
C LEU A 31 -4.50 -0.47 4.09
N ALA A 32 -4.74 -0.63 2.79
CA ALA A 32 -4.53 0.43 1.81
C ALA A 32 -5.42 1.64 2.13
N LEU A 33 -6.70 1.43 2.42
CA LEU A 33 -7.63 2.51 2.76
C LEU A 33 -7.30 3.17 4.10
N ALA A 34 -6.79 2.43 5.08
CA ALA A 34 -6.38 2.98 6.36
C ALA A 34 -5.11 3.85 6.25
N THR A 35 -4.17 3.46 5.39
CA THR A 35 -2.88 4.16 5.24
C THR A 35 -2.93 5.31 4.23
N LEU A 36 -3.80 5.22 3.22
CA LEU A 36 -3.99 6.25 2.18
C LEU A 36 -4.22 7.67 2.72
N PRO A 37 -5.17 7.94 3.64
CA PRO A 37 -5.41 9.31 4.10
C PRO A 37 -4.20 9.90 4.84
N ILE A 38 -3.45 9.05 5.56
CA ILE A 38 -2.23 9.47 6.27
C ILE A 38 -1.14 9.82 5.26
N GLY A 39 -0.87 8.93 4.30
CA GLY A 39 0.13 9.16 3.26
C GLY A 39 -0.20 10.38 2.39
N LEU A 40 -1.47 10.57 2.04
CA LEU A 40 -1.94 11.71 1.26
C LEU A 40 -1.81 13.03 2.03
N THR A 41 -2.15 13.04 3.31
CA THR A 41 -2.00 14.22 4.17
C THR A 41 -0.53 14.64 4.26
N ILE A 42 0.37 13.69 4.53
CA ILE A 42 1.81 13.95 4.62
C ILE A 42 2.35 14.41 3.26
N GLY A 43 2.00 13.71 2.16
CA GLY A 43 2.40 14.06 0.80
C GLY A 43 1.92 15.46 0.40
N PHE A 44 0.72 15.86 0.82
CA PHE A 44 0.18 17.19 0.58
C PHE A 44 1.02 18.28 1.26
N PHE A 45 1.38 18.10 2.55
CA PHE A 45 2.25 19.06 3.24
C PHE A 45 3.64 19.16 2.61
N ILE A 46 4.21 18.04 2.17
CA ILE A 46 5.51 18.04 1.47
C ILE A 46 5.41 18.79 0.13
N ALA A 47 4.31 18.62 -0.61
CA ALA A 47 4.08 19.37 -1.84
C ALA A 47 3.99 20.88 -1.59
N LEU A 48 3.27 21.30 -0.54
CA LEU A 48 3.23 22.70 -0.11
C LEU A 48 4.62 23.22 0.28
N ALA A 49 5.40 22.44 1.04
CA ALA A 49 6.76 22.81 1.42
C ALA A 49 7.68 22.97 0.19
N LYS A 50 7.53 22.14 -0.85
CA LYS A 50 8.25 22.31 -2.13
C LYS A 50 7.85 23.57 -2.89
N GLN A 51 6.59 24.01 -2.78
CA GLN A 51 6.11 25.21 -3.45
C GLN A 51 6.44 26.51 -2.68
N SER A 52 6.88 26.40 -1.43
CA SER A 52 7.25 27.55 -0.60
C SER A 52 8.40 28.37 -1.22
N GLU A 53 8.29 29.70 -1.08
CA GLU A 53 9.36 30.65 -1.45
C GLU A 53 10.59 30.52 -0.54
N GLU A 54 10.40 29.96 0.66
CA GLU A 54 11.46 29.79 1.65
C GLU A 54 12.44 28.66 1.23
N PRO A 55 13.74 28.95 1.07
CA PRO A 55 14.72 27.99 0.56
C PRO A 55 14.92 26.75 1.42
N SER A 56 14.82 26.86 2.75
CA SER A 56 15.09 25.76 3.68
C SER A 56 13.97 24.70 3.67
N LEU A 57 12.70 25.10 3.60
CA LEU A 57 11.52 24.24 3.47
C LEU A 57 11.58 23.47 2.14
N ARG A 58 11.96 24.17 1.06
CA ARG A 58 12.11 23.55 -0.25
C ARG A 58 13.25 22.52 -0.26
N LEU A 59 14.38 22.85 0.35
CA LEU A 59 15.52 21.94 0.46
C LEU A 59 15.16 20.69 1.28
N ALA A 60 14.54 20.87 2.45
CA ALA A 60 14.10 19.76 3.31
C ALA A 60 13.12 18.83 2.58
N ALA A 61 12.14 19.38 1.87
CA ALA A 61 11.17 18.60 1.11
C ALA A 61 11.81 17.87 -0.09
N ASN A 62 12.80 18.47 -0.74
CA ASN A 62 13.58 17.81 -1.79
C ASN A 62 14.43 16.66 -1.25
N ILE A 63 15.11 16.84 -0.11
CA ILE A 63 15.87 15.76 0.54
C ILE A 63 14.93 14.60 0.91
N TYR A 64 13.81 14.89 1.59
CA TYR A 64 12.82 13.89 1.96
C TYR A 64 12.35 13.09 0.74
N THR A 65 11.90 13.77 -0.32
CA THR A 65 11.38 13.09 -1.52
C THR A 65 12.47 12.33 -2.28
N THR A 66 13.72 12.77 -2.22
CA THR A 66 14.84 12.08 -2.87
C THR A 66 15.22 10.80 -2.14
N VAL A 67 15.32 10.84 -0.81
CA VAL A 67 15.67 9.66 -0.01
C VAL A 67 14.57 8.59 -0.12
N PHE A 68 13.32 8.97 0.11
CA PHE A 68 12.21 8.01 0.12
C PHE A 68 11.87 7.46 -1.27
N ARG A 69 12.12 8.20 -2.36
CA ARG A 69 11.93 7.71 -3.74
C ARG A 69 13.17 7.07 -4.33
N GLY A 70 14.34 7.31 -3.74
CA GLY A 70 15.64 6.79 -4.18
C GLY A 70 16.06 5.53 -3.45
N LEU A 71 15.36 5.14 -2.38
CA LEU A 71 15.58 3.87 -1.70
C LEU A 71 15.03 2.73 -2.58
N PRO A 72 15.84 1.72 -2.95
CA PRO A 72 15.30 0.49 -3.51
C PRO A 72 14.47 -0.19 -2.41
N GLU A 73 13.15 -0.21 -2.59
CA GLU A 73 12.27 -0.96 -1.71
C GLU A 73 12.65 -2.45 -1.80
N LEU A 74 13.18 -2.97 -0.69
CA LEU A 74 13.69 -4.33 -0.51
C LEU A 74 12.56 -5.37 -0.50
#